data_AF-A0A925T6T2-F1
#
_entry.id   AF-A0A925T6T2-F1
#
_cell.length_a   1.000
_cell.length_b   1.000
_cell.length_c   1.000
_cell.angle_alpha   90.00
_cell.angle_beta   90.00
_cell.angle_gamma   90.00
#
_symmetry.space_group_name_H-M   'P 1'
#
loop_
_entity.id
_entity.type
_entity.pdbx_description
1 polymer ?
#
loop_
_entity_poly.entity_id
_entity_poly.type
_entity_poly.pdbx_seq_one_letter_code
_entity_poly.pdbx_strand_id
1 'polypeptide(L)'
;MERFFLNIYSYFNKNRPVLFICFAACLIVPAFFASRLKFEEDISKVLPKDKKIAKLNEVFQNSRFLDKLVVMVSLKDSSTTDVDSLAAFAGQLVPSVKEALPAYISKINDKVDDEVALRMFTVIRERLPVYLTEKDYIAIDSLIAPGTVKTSLQQNFRTLTSPSGMILKEMISNDPVGISFIGLKKLQQLQYDENFELYNNYVVTRDHKTLLLFITPAFPPSNTGENKILLNGLDSIIDKLNSGSFKNIEAAYFGASAVSAGNALQLRKDSIYTQGVTVLFIVIFLGLYFRRKRAPF
;
A
#
# COMPACT_ATOMS: atom_id res chain seq x y z
N MET A 1 -25.37 -55.73 -1.74
CA MET A 1 -25.60 -54.33 -1.32
C MET A 1 -26.72 -54.24 -0.29
N GLU A 2 -27.92 -54.72 -0.60
CA GLU A 2 -29.07 -54.68 0.33
C GLU A 2 -28.81 -55.39 1.68
N ARG A 3 -28.29 -56.63 1.65
CA ARG A 3 -27.93 -57.38 2.88
C ARG A 3 -26.92 -56.67 3.78
N PHE A 4 -26.03 -55.85 3.21
CA PHE A 4 -25.04 -55.09 3.97
C PHE A 4 -25.70 -53.96 4.77
N PHE A 5 -26.57 -53.16 4.13
CA PHE A 5 -27.32 -52.10 4.82
C PHE A 5 -28.31 -52.64 5.85
N LEU A 6 -28.96 -53.77 5.55
CA LEU A 6 -29.87 -54.44 6.50
C LEU A 6 -29.13 -54.98 7.74
N ASN A 7 -27.90 -55.48 7.58
CA ASN A 7 -27.07 -55.91 8.70
C ASN A 7 -26.61 -54.72 9.57
N ILE A 8 -26.26 -53.58 8.96
CA ILE A 8 -25.92 -52.36 9.69
C ILE A 8 -27.14 -51.86 10.50
N TYR A 9 -28.30 -51.81 9.86
CA TYR A 9 -29.54 -51.39 10.52
C TYR A 9 -29.90 -52.32 11.69
N SER A 10 -29.87 -53.64 11.48
CA SER A 10 -30.24 -54.61 12.53
C SER A 10 -29.27 -54.57 13.72
N TYR A 11 -27.96 -54.38 13.48
CA TYR A 11 -26.95 -54.19 14.51
C TYR A 11 -27.21 -52.95 15.37
N PHE A 12 -27.42 -51.78 14.74
CA PHE A 12 -27.67 -50.54 15.48
C PHE A 12 -29.06 -50.49 16.12
N ASN A 13 -30.07 -51.14 15.54
CA ASN A 13 -31.39 -51.23 16.15
C ASN A 13 -31.37 -52.06 17.44
N LYS A 14 -30.55 -53.11 17.49
CA LYS A 14 -30.32 -53.90 18.71
C LYS A 14 -29.44 -53.16 19.73
N ASN A 15 -28.46 -52.37 19.27
CA ASN A 15 -27.47 -51.69 20.11
C ASN A 15 -27.60 -50.15 20.07
N ARG A 16 -28.72 -49.61 20.55
CA ARG A 16 -29.01 -48.16 20.56
C ARG A 16 -27.92 -47.27 21.19
N PRO A 17 -27.25 -47.63 22.32
CA PRO A 17 -26.20 -46.80 22.89
C PRO A 17 -24.99 -46.66 21.96
N VAL A 18 -24.63 -47.74 21.26
CA VAL A 18 -23.51 -47.76 20.30
C VAL A 18 -23.82 -46.83 19.12
N LEU A 19 -25.08 -46.75 18.68
CA LEU A 19 -25.50 -45.78 17.66
C LEU A 19 -25.25 -44.35 18.14
N PHE A 20 -25.67 -43.98 19.35
CA PHE A 20 -25.49 -42.61 19.85
C PHE A 20 -24.02 -42.25 20.10
N ILE A 21 -23.20 -43.20 20.57
CA ILE A 21 -21.75 -43.00 20.72
C ILE A 21 -21.09 -42.79 19.35
N CYS A 22 -21.43 -43.63 18.37
CA CYS A 22 -20.90 -43.50 17.00
C CYS A 22 -21.33 -42.17 16.38
N PHE A 23 -22.58 -41.77 16.57
CA PHE A 23 -23.10 -40.48 16.09
C PHE A 23 -22.38 -39.30 16.77
N ALA A 24 -22.23 -39.33 18.09
CA ALA A 24 -21.50 -38.30 18.83
C ALA A 24 -20.04 -38.23 18.37
N ALA A 25 -19.37 -39.36 18.17
CA ALA A 25 -18.00 -39.42 17.65
C ALA A 25 -17.91 -38.80 16.24
N CYS A 26 -18.86 -39.10 15.36
CA CYS A 26 -18.94 -38.51 14.02
C CYS A 26 -19.17 -36.99 14.03
N LEU A 27 -19.68 -36.39 15.11
CA LEU A 27 -19.80 -34.94 15.26
C LEU A 27 -18.59 -34.32 15.96
N ILE A 28 -18.15 -34.92 17.07
CA ILE A 28 -17.08 -34.39 17.92
C ILE A 28 -15.73 -34.41 17.19
N VAL A 29 -15.43 -35.48 16.45
CA VAL A 29 -14.13 -35.61 15.77
C VAL A 29 -13.95 -34.52 14.71
N PRO A 30 -14.88 -34.30 13.76
CA PRO A 30 -14.79 -33.17 12.83
C PRO A 30 -14.81 -31.81 13.53
N ALA A 31 -15.62 -31.62 14.58
CA ALA A 31 -15.66 -30.36 15.32
C ALA A 31 -14.30 -30.03 15.98
N PHE A 32 -13.60 -31.04 16.51
CA PHE A 32 -12.26 -30.89 17.05
C PHE A 32 -11.23 -30.51 15.99
N PHE A 33 -11.28 -31.12 14.79
CA PHE A 33 -10.40 -30.73 13.70
C PHE A 33 -10.73 -29.34 13.15
N ALA A 34 -12.01 -28.99 13.06
CA ALA A 34 -12.47 -27.68 12.60
C ALA A 34 -12.00 -26.55 13.53
N SER A 35 -11.94 -26.78 14.85
CA SER A 35 -11.44 -25.77 15.79
C SER A 35 -9.93 -25.50 15.69
N ARG A 36 -9.18 -26.42 15.06
CA ARG A 36 -7.73 -26.29 14.79
C ARG A 36 -7.43 -25.76 13.39
N LEU A 37 -8.44 -25.44 12.60
CA LEU A 37 -8.26 -24.94 11.25
C LEU A 37 -7.58 -23.56 11.30
N LYS A 38 -6.40 -23.44 10.69
CA LYS A 38 -5.77 -22.15 10.44
C LYS A 38 -6.26 -21.65 9.09
N PHE A 39 -6.89 -20.47 9.09
CA PHE A 39 -7.30 -19.84 7.86
C PHE A 39 -6.05 -19.34 7.13
N GLU A 40 -5.96 -19.71 5.86
CA GLU A 40 -4.94 -19.20 4.97
C GLU A 40 -5.47 -17.92 4.33
N GLU A 41 -4.83 -16.80 4.64
CA GLU A 41 -5.29 -15.48 4.20
C GLU A 41 -4.58 -15.00 2.92
N ASP A 42 -3.57 -15.73 2.45
CA ASP A 42 -2.82 -15.39 1.24
C ASP A 42 -3.56 -15.83 -0.04
N ILE A 43 -4.17 -14.84 -0.72
CA ILE A 43 -4.91 -15.02 -1.98
C ILE A 43 -3.99 -15.54 -3.11
N SER A 44 -2.68 -15.29 -3.04
CA SER A 44 -1.74 -15.75 -4.07
C SER A 44 -1.66 -17.28 -4.17
N LYS A 45 -2.05 -18.01 -3.10
CA LYS A 45 -2.06 -19.49 -3.10
C LYS A 45 -3.16 -20.09 -3.96
N VAL A 46 -4.16 -19.30 -4.38
CA VAL A 46 -5.21 -19.71 -5.32
C VAL A 46 -4.70 -19.69 -6.78
N LEU A 47 -3.61 -18.96 -7.05
CA LEU A 47 -3.06 -18.85 -8.40
C LEU A 47 -2.38 -20.16 -8.85
N PRO A 48 -2.45 -20.50 -10.17
CA PRO A 48 -1.78 -21.68 -10.70
C PRO A 48 -0.27 -21.63 -10.50
N LYS A 49 0.31 -22.75 -10.05
CA LYS A 49 1.76 -22.91 -9.82
C LYS A 49 2.50 -23.21 -11.14
N ASP A 50 2.40 -22.33 -12.13
CA ASP A 50 3.25 -22.38 -13.32
C ASP A 50 4.64 -21.79 -12.99
N LYS A 51 5.72 -22.42 -13.49
CA LYS A 51 7.10 -21.95 -13.30
C LYS A 51 7.31 -20.52 -13.83
N LYS A 52 6.60 -20.11 -14.89
CA LYS A 52 6.70 -18.73 -15.42
C LYS A 52 6.00 -17.73 -14.50
N ILE A 53 4.81 -18.08 -14.02
CA ILE A 53 4.03 -17.25 -13.08
C ILE A 53 4.77 -17.13 -11.74
N ALA A 54 5.42 -18.20 -11.29
CA ALA A 54 6.23 -18.20 -10.07
C ALA A 54 7.41 -17.21 -10.15
N LYS A 55 8.16 -17.16 -11.28
CA LYS A 55 9.24 -16.18 -11.48
C LYS A 55 8.73 -14.74 -11.52
N LEU A 56 7.58 -14.52 -12.16
CA LEU A 56 6.94 -13.21 -12.23
C LEU A 56 6.52 -12.75 -10.82
N ASN A 57 5.92 -13.65 -10.04
CA ASN A 57 5.54 -13.39 -8.65
C ASN A 57 6.76 -13.13 -7.76
N GLU A 58 7.88 -13.82 -7.97
CA GLU A 58 9.12 -13.57 -7.22
C GLU A 58 9.65 -12.15 -7.48
N VAL A 59 9.63 -11.68 -8.73
CA VAL A 59 10.01 -10.29 -9.05
C VAL A 59 9.03 -9.30 -8.42
N PHE A 60 7.73 -9.58 -8.47
CA PHE A 60 6.71 -8.69 -7.90
C PHE A 60 6.75 -8.64 -6.37
N GLN A 61 6.88 -9.78 -5.69
CA GLN A 61 6.99 -9.84 -4.23
C GLN A 61 8.31 -9.25 -3.71
N ASN A 62 9.38 -9.33 -4.49
CA ASN A 62 10.66 -8.70 -4.13
C ASN A 62 10.74 -7.22 -4.56
N SER A 63 9.76 -6.70 -5.30
CA SER A 63 9.69 -5.30 -5.70
C SER A 63 8.95 -4.47 -4.65
N ARG A 64 9.73 -3.85 -3.75
CA ARG A 64 9.23 -2.93 -2.70
C ARG A 64 8.49 -1.69 -3.24
N PHE A 65 8.39 -1.52 -4.56
CA PHE A 65 7.63 -0.44 -5.18
C PHE A 65 6.11 -0.70 -5.12
N LEU A 66 5.68 -1.96 -5.28
CA LEU A 66 4.25 -2.34 -5.30
C LEU A 66 3.62 -2.42 -3.90
N ASP A 67 4.46 -2.49 -2.86
CA ASP A 67 4.00 -2.56 -1.48
C ASP A 67 3.57 -1.20 -0.92
N LYS A 68 3.70 -0.11 -1.69
CA LYS A 68 3.36 1.23 -1.22
C LYS A 68 1.85 1.41 -1.11
N LEU A 69 1.41 1.84 0.05
CA LEU A 69 0.10 2.41 0.30
C LEU A 69 0.19 3.92 0.04
N VAL A 70 -0.52 4.40 -0.97
CA VAL A 70 -0.63 5.81 -1.30
C VAL A 70 -1.80 6.39 -0.50
N VAL A 71 -1.55 7.42 0.30
CA VAL A 71 -2.59 8.22 0.95
C VAL A 71 -2.75 9.51 0.16
N MET A 72 -3.97 9.75 -0.30
CA MET A 72 -4.39 10.93 -1.06
C MET A 72 -5.17 11.84 -0.12
N VAL A 73 -4.68 13.06 0.07
CA VAL A 73 -5.30 14.08 0.91
C VAL A 73 -5.83 15.18 0.00
N SER A 74 -7.13 15.45 0.06
CA SER A 74 -7.80 16.45 -0.76
C SER A 74 -8.84 17.22 0.05
N LEU A 75 -9.33 18.33 -0.50
CA LEU A 75 -10.52 18.97 0.05
C LEU A 75 -11.78 18.19 -0.34
N LYS A 76 -12.78 18.18 0.53
CA LYS A 76 -14.11 17.63 0.22
C LYS A 76 -14.80 18.39 -0.91
N ASP A 77 -14.55 19.70 -1.00
CA ASP A 77 -15.01 20.53 -2.09
C ASP A 77 -13.95 20.63 -3.20
N SER A 78 -14.16 19.84 -4.25
CA SER A 78 -13.29 19.76 -5.44
C SER A 78 -13.21 21.04 -6.29
N SER A 79 -14.05 22.05 -6.01
CA SER A 79 -14.01 23.35 -6.68
C SER A 79 -12.97 24.31 -6.10
N THR A 80 -12.45 23.99 -4.91
CA THR A 80 -11.49 24.81 -4.17
C THR A 80 -10.13 24.13 -4.07
N THR A 81 -9.07 24.93 -3.89
CA THR A 81 -7.70 24.47 -3.70
C THR A 81 -7.09 25.17 -2.50
N ASP A 82 -6.54 24.42 -1.55
CA ASP A 82 -5.83 24.96 -0.39
C ASP A 82 -4.73 23.97 0.03
N VAL A 83 -3.58 24.06 -0.64
CA VAL A 83 -2.45 23.14 -0.44
C VAL A 83 -1.85 23.29 0.96
N ASP A 84 -1.90 24.48 1.55
CA ASP A 84 -1.38 24.71 2.91
C ASP A 84 -2.19 23.94 3.95
N SER A 85 -3.51 23.92 3.82
CA SER A 85 -4.38 23.09 4.66
C SER A 85 -4.09 21.59 4.48
N LEU A 86 -3.86 21.12 3.24
CA LEU A 86 -3.48 19.72 2.98
C LEU A 86 -2.13 19.37 3.64
N ALA A 87 -1.14 20.27 3.52
CA ALA A 87 0.18 20.11 4.12
C ALA A 87 0.13 20.14 5.66
N ALA A 88 -0.74 20.97 6.25
CA ALA A 88 -0.97 21.01 7.68
C ALA A 88 -1.62 19.71 8.19
N PHE A 89 -2.58 19.16 7.45
CA PHE A 89 -3.18 17.86 7.76
C PHE A 89 -2.15 16.74 7.67
N ALA A 90 -1.37 16.68 6.59
CA ALA A 90 -0.27 15.72 6.44
C ALA A 90 0.73 15.82 7.60
N GLY A 91 1.06 17.05 8.02
CA GLY A 91 1.94 17.33 9.15
C GLY A 91 1.43 16.80 10.50
N GLN A 92 0.11 16.63 10.68
CA GLN A 92 -0.47 16.00 11.88
C GLN A 92 -0.72 14.51 11.70
N LEU A 93 -1.09 14.07 10.50
CA LEU A 93 -1.34 12.67 10.17
C LEU A 93 -0.08 11.83 10.36
N VAL A 94 1.04 12.25 9.78
CA VAL A 94 2.27 11.44 9.77
C VAL A 94 2.81 11.15 11.18
N PRO A 95 2.92 12.11 12.10
CA PRO A 95 3.29 11.83 13.49
C PRO A 95 2.29 10.92 14.21
N SER A 96 0.99 11.20 14.07
CA SER A 96 -0.08 10.41 14.70
C SER A 96 -0.03 8.94 14.28
N VAL A 97 0.23 8.69 12.99
CA VAL A 97 0.38 7.35 12.42
C VAL A 97 1.65 6.67 12.93
N LYS A 98 2.79 7.38 13.00
CA LYS A 98 4.04 6.83 13.54
C LYS A 98 3.93 6.44 15.01
N GLU A 99 3.19 7.21 15.80
CA GLU A 99 2.99 6.96 17.24
C GLU A 99 2.01 5.79 17.48
N ALA A 100 0.88 5.77 16.78
CA ALA A 100 -0.18 4.79 17.02
C ALA A 100 0.07 3.43 16.37
N LEU A 101 0.78 3.38 15.23
CA LEU A 101 0.94 2.17 14.40
C LEU A 101 2.41 1.79 14.12
N PRO A 102 3.35 1.91 15.07
CA PRO A 102 4.79 1.70 14.80
C PRO A 102 5.12 0.27 14.36
N ALA A 103 4.37 -0.73 14.83
CA ALA A 103 4.61 -2.13 14.48
C ALA A 103 4.15 -2.50 13.06
N TYR A 104 3.28 -1.68 12.45
CA TYR A 104 2.62 -1.99 11.18
C TYR A 104 3.19 -1.20 10.00
N ILE A 105 4.15 -0.32 10.25
CA ILE A 105 4.70 0.59 9.25
C ILE A 105 6.21 0.48 9.23
N SER A 106 6.77 0.16 8.06
CA SER A 106 8.22 0.12 7.86
C SER A 106 8.79 1.50 7.57
N LYS A 107 8.11 2.29 6.73
CA LYS A 107 8.56 3.62 6.31
C LYS A 107 7.39 4.51 5.93
N ILE A 108 7.50 5.80 6.20
CA ILE A 108 6.60 6.82 5.65
C ILE A 108 7.45 7.81 4.86
N ASN A 109 7.07 8.01 3.60
CA ASN A 109 7.61 8.98 2.69
C ASN A 109 6.55 10.07 2.49
N ASP A 110 6.54 11.02 3.41
CA ASP A 110 5.65 12.19 3.41
C ASP A 110 6.24 13.34 2.61
N LYS A 111 7.56 13.57 2.75
CA LYS A 111 8.29 14.59 2.00
C LYS A 111 9.40 13.99 1.15
N VAL A 112 9.72 14.67 0.05
CA VAL A 112 10.97 14.45 -0.68
C VAL A 112 12.10 15.01 0.16
N ASP A 113 13.00 14.12 0.52
CA ASP A 113 14.19 14.42 1.31
C ASP A 113 15.21 15.19 0.44
N ASP A 114 15.59 16.40 0.88
CA ASP A 114 16.59 17.22 0.19
C ASP A 114 17.94 16.50 0.10
N GLU A 115 18.27 15.62 1.05
CA GLU A 115 19.49 14.79 0.96
C GLU A 115 19.45 13.83 -0.22
N VAL A 116 18.26 13.32 -0.56
CA VAL A 116 18.09 12.42 -1.70
C VAL A 116 18.36 13.19 -3.01
N ALA A 117 17.92 14.45 -3.10
CA ALA A 117 18.23 15.31 -4.24
C ALA A 117 19.74 15.62 -4.34
N LEU A 118 20.40 15.94 -3.23
CA LEU A 118 21.85 16.18 -3.18
C LEU A 118 22.64 14.91 -3.55
N ARG A 119 22.25 13.74 -3.03
CA ARG A 119 22.85 12.45 -3.39
C ARG A 119 22.71 12.16 -4.89
N MET A 120 21.54 12.43 -5.48
CA MET A 120 21.34 12.29 -6.92
C MET A 120 22.29 13.18 -7.71
N PHE A 121 22.45 14.45 -7.32
CA PHE A 121 23.41 15.34 -7.96
C PHE A 121 24.84 14.78 -7.93
N THR A 122 25.28 14.26 -6.77
CA THR A 122 26.60 13.63 -6.62
C THR A 122 26.77 12.42 -7.53
N VAL A 123 25.76 11.53 -7.60
CA VAL A 123 25.80 10.35 -8.48
C VAL A 123 25.89 10.74 -9.95
N ILE A 124 25.15 11.77 -10.37
CA ILE A 124 25.19 12.27 -11.76
C ILE A 124 26.56 12.83 -12.06
N ARG A 125 27.12 13.65 -11.17
CA ARG A 125 28.45 14.25 -11.32
C ARG A 125 29.53 13.17 -11.45
N GLU A 126 29.54 12.18 -10.57
CA GLU A 126 30.54 11.09 -10.57
C GLU A 126 30.43 10.17 -11.80
N ARG A 127 29.24 10.08 -12.39
CA ARG A 127 28.95 9.24 -13.56
C ARG A 127 28.59 10.06 -14.79
N LEU A 128 28.98 11.34 -14.82
CA LEU A 128 28.52 12.31 -15.81
C LEU A 128 28.67 11.83 -17.27
N PRO A 129 29.80 11.22 -17.69
CA PRO A 129 29.97 10.75 -19.07
C PRO A 129 28.87 9.79 -19.55
N VAL A 130 28.26 9.02 -18.65
CA VAL A 130 27.17 8.08 -18.97
C VAL A 130 25.91 8.80 -19.45
N TYR A 131 25.69 10.03 -18.99
CA TYR A 131 24.51 10.83 -19.29
C TYR A 131 24.72 11.80 -20.46
N LEU A 132 25.95 11.95 -20.97
CA LEU A 132 26.27 12.89 -22.04
C LEU A 132 26.11 12.27 -23.42
N THR A 133 25.81 13.12 -24.39
CA THR A 133 25.79 12.84 -25.83
C THR A 133 26.75 13.79 -26.53
N GLU A 134 27.12 13.50 -27.78
CA GLU A 134 28.04 14.35 -28.56
C GLU A 134 27.61 15.83 -28.60
N LYS A 135 26.30 16.10 -28.69
CA LYS A 135 25.76 17.46 -28.72
C LYS A 135 25.98 18.22 -27.42
N ASP A 136 26.06 17.53 -26.29
CA ASP A 136 26.23 18.18 -24.98
C ASP A 136 27.62 18.76 -24.81
N TYR A 137 28.63 18.22 -25.48
CA TYR A 137 30.00 18.76 -25.43
C TYR A 137 30.08 20.19 -25.98
N ILE A 138 29.25 20.52 -26.98
CA ILE A 138 29.14 21.90 -27.49
C ILE A 138 28.58 22.84 -26.41
N ALA A 139 27.62 22.37 -25.62
CA ALA A 139 27.09 23.14 -24.49
C ALA A 139 28.14 23.30 -23.39
N ILE A 140 28.92 22.25 -23.12
CA ILE A 140 30.02 22.29 -22.15
C ILE A 140 31.09 23.30 -22.58
N ASP A 141 31.48 23.32 -23.85
CA ASP A 141 32.44 24.30 -24.40
C ASP A 141 32.00 25.75 -24.15
N SER A 142 30.69 26.01 -24.24
CA SER A 142 30.10 27.31 -23.94
C SER A 142 30.11 27.65 -22.44
N LEU A 143 29.93 26.66 -21.58
CA LEU A 143 29.96 26.80 -20.11
C LEU A 143 31.37 27.08 -19.58
N ILE A 144 32.38 26.44 -20.17
CA ILE A 144 33.79 26.59 -19.76
C ILE A 144 34.49 27.79 -20.43
N ALA A 145 33.79 28.54 -21.30
CA ALA A 145 34.32 29.75 -21.91
C ALA A 145 34.68 30.80 -20.84
N PRO A 146 35.83 31.52 -20.96
CA PRO A 146 36.33 32.39 -19.90
C PRO A 146 35.33 33.45 -19.40
N GLY A 147 34.54 34.02 -20.32
CA GLY A 147 33.50 35.00 -19.98
C GLY A 147 32.36 34.40 -19.14
N THR A 148 31.91 33.19 -19.52
CA THR A 148 30.85 32.45 -18.81
C THR A 148 31.32 32.02 -17.42
N VAL A 149 32.55 31.49 -17.32
CA VAL A 149 33.18 31.10 -16.05
C VAL A 149 33.22 32.27 -15.08
N LYS A 150 33.64 33.45 -15.54
CA LYS A 150 33.70 34.65 -14.70
C LYS A 150 32.33 35.05 -14.16
N THR A 151 31.31 35.06 -15.02
CA THR A 151 29.93 35.38 -14.63
C THR A 151 29.38 34.35 -13.64
N SER A 152 29.60 33.06 -13.91
CA SER A 152 29.15 31.96 -13.07
C SER A 152 29.80 32.00 -11.69
N LEU A 153 31.12 32.23 -11.61
CA LEU A 153 31.83 32.40 -10.34
C LEU A 153 31.32 33.62 -9.53
N GLN A 154 30.98 34.72 -10.20
CA GLN A 154 30.40 35.88 -9.53
C GLN A 154 29.00 35.60 -8.96
N GLN A 155 28.18 34.84 -9.68
CA GLN A 155 26.87 34.37 -9.19
C GLN A 155 27.03 33.40 -8.02
N ASN A 156 27.93 32.42 -8.16
CA ASN A 156 28.27 31.46 -7.12
C ASN A 156 28.73 32.15 -5.85
N PHE A 157 29.58 33.18 -5.96
CA PHE A 157 30.00 33.97 -4.81
C PHE A 157 28.81 34.61 -4.08
N ARG A 158 27.90 35.25 -4.82
CA ARG A 158 26.68 35.84 -4.23
C ARG A 158 25.82 34.78 -3.53
N THR A 159 25.62 33.63 -4.16
CA THR A 159 24.86 32.51 -3.59
C THR A 159 25.51 31.96 -2.32
N LEU A 160 26.83 31.75 -2.34
CA LEU A 160 27.61 31.26 -1.20
C LEU A 160 27.61 32.24 -0.01
N THR A 161 27.49 33.54 -0.27
CA THR A 161 27.36 34.58 0.77
C THR A 161 25.93 34.75 1.30
N SER A 162 24.94 34.10 0.69
CA SER A 162 23.53 34.13 1.13
C SER A 162 23.20 32.96 2.06
N PRO A 163 22.05 32.96 2.76
CA PRO A 163 21.61 31.82 3.57
C PRO A 163 21.58 30.48 2.81
N SER A 164 21.23 30.50 1.51
CA SER A 164 21.21 29.32 0.64
C SER A 164 22.60 28.72 0.40
N GLY A 165 23.66 29.51 0.61
CA GLY A 165 25.04 29.09 0.45
C GLY A 165 25.43 27.93 1.35
N MET A 166 24.80 27.79 2.53
CA MET A 166 25.08 26.70 3.46
C MET A 166 24.72 25.32 2.87
N ILE A 167 23.65 25.25 2.08
CA ILE A 167 23.16 24.02 1.45
C ILE A 167 23.88 23.78 0.12
N LEU A 168 24.03 24.82 -0.69
CA LEU A 168 24.55 24.71 -2.06
C LEU A 168 26.08 24.70 -2.14
N LYS A 169 26.81 24.87 -1.02
CA LYS A 169 28.27 24.94 -1.00
C LYS A 169 28.93 23.75 -1.68
N GLU A 170 28.51 22.53 -1.34
CA GLU A 170 29.11 21.31 -1.89
C GLU A 170 28.82 21.19 -3.39
N MET A 171 27.61 21.55 -3.82
CA MET A 171 27.20 21.54 -5.21
C MET A 171 28.05 22.51 -6.05
N ILE A 172 28.15 23.77 -5.60
CA ILE A 172 28.89 24.84 -6.28
C ILE A 172 30.40 24.57 -6.29
N SER A 173 30.96 24.06 -5.19
CA SER A 173 32.40 23.80 -5.09
C SER A 173 32.83 22.65 -6.02
N ASN A 174 31.98 21.65 -6.20
CA ASN A 174 32.29 20.49 -7.04
C ASN A 174 31.96 20.71 -8.52
N ASP A 175 31.09 21.67 -8.84
CA ASP A 175 30.71 21.99 -10.21
C ASP A 175 30.37 23.50 -10.37
N PRO A 176 31.40 24.36 -10.42
CA PRO A 176 31.21 25.80 -10.39
C PRO A 176 30.53 26.33 -11.65
N VAL A 177 30.67 25.67 -12.80
CA VAL A 177 30.05 26.08 -14.07
C VAL A 177 28.75 25.35 -14.38
N GLY A 178 28.37 24.37 -13.55
CA GLY A 178 27.10 23.67 -13.65
C GLY A 178 27.00 22.66 -14.79
N ILE A 179 28.08 21.97 -15.15
CA ILE A 179 28.08 20.96 -16.23
C ILE A 179 27.13 19.79 -15.89
N SER A 180 27.10 19.36 -14.63
CA SER A 180 26.32 18.21 -14.15
C SER A 180 24.82 18.44 -14.28
N PHE A 181 24.37 19.70 -14.39
CA PHE A 181 22.97 20.03 -14.65
C PHE A 181 22.49 19.53 -16.02
N ILE A 182 23.40 19.35 -16.99
CA ILE A 182 23.06 18.72 -18.28
C ILE A 182 22.53 17.30 -18.06
N GLY A 183 23.23 16.51 -17.24
CA GLY A 183 22.80 15.16 -16.87
C GLY A 183 21.51 15.16 -16.04
N LEU A 184 21.40 16.08 -15.08
CA LEU A 184 20.20 16.20 -14.25
C LEU A 184 18.94 16.54 -15.06
N LYS A 185 19.06 17.44 -16.05
CA LYS A 185 17.96 17.81 -16.94
C LYS A 185 17.44 16.62 -17.74
N LYS A 186 18.31 15.69 -18.12
CA LYS A 186 17.90 14.45 -18.81
C LYS A 186 17.16 13.48 -17.92
N LEU A 187 17.47 13.44 -16.62
CA LEU A 187 16.66 12.66 -15.67
C LEU A 187 15.27 13.26 -15.48
N GLN A 188 15.12 14.59 -15.55
CA GLN A 188 13.78 15.21 -15.56
C GLN A 188 12.95 14.75 -16.78
N GLN A 189 13.58 14.49 -17.93
CA GLN A 189 12.88 13.95 -19.11
C GLN A 189 12.38 12.51 -18.91
N LEU A 190 12.88 11.79 -17.90
CA LEU A 190 12.35 10.47 -17.52
C LEU A 190 11.09 10.55 -16.65
N GLN A 191 10.65 11.75 -16.27
CA GLN A 191 9.34 11.93 -15.64
C GLN A 191 8.26 11.61 -16.68
N TYR A 192 7.84 10.35 -16.71
CA TYR A 192 6.79 9.84 -17.59
C TYR A 192 5.41 10.46 -17.29
N ASP A 193 5.23 10.97 -16.07
CA ASP A 193 3.99 11.55 -15.60
C ASP A 193 4.21 13.01 -15.20
N GLU A 194 3.69 13.94 -16.00
CA GLU A 194 3.77 15.37 -15.71
C GLU A 194 2.71 15.83 -14.70
N ASN A 195 1.86 14.95 -14.15
CA ASN A 195 0.72 15.36 -13.34
C ASN A 195 1.07 15.75 -11.90
N PHE A 196 2.35 15.72 -11.50
CA PHE A 196 2.79 15.98 -10.14
C PHE A 196 3.87 17.06 -10.06
N GLU A 197 3.86 17.81 -8.97
CA GLU A 197 4.87 18.79 -8.60
C GLU A 197 5.17 18.75 -7.10
N LEU A 198 6.17 19.54 -6.68
CA LEU A 198 6.54 19.64 -5.28
C LEU A 198 6.07 20.96 -4.68
N TYR A 199 5.33 20.89 -3.58
CA TYR A 199 4.94 22.04 -2.77
C TYR A 199 5.43 21.83 -1.33
N ASN A 200 6.36 22.67 -0.85
CA ASN A 200 7.00 22.51 0.47
C ASN A 200 7.52 21.07 0.72
N ASN A 201 8.15 20.50 -0.30
CA ASN A 201 8.66 19.12 -0.37
C ASN A 201 7.60 18.01 -0.33
N TYR A 202 6.31 18.33 -0.29
CA TYR A 202 5.24 17.35 -0.49
C TYR A 202 5.00 17.12 -1.99
N VAL A 203 4.65 15.89 -2.36
CA VAL A 203 4.20 15.57 -3.72
C VAL A 203 2.73 15.97 -3.84
N VAL A 204 2.44 16.89 -4.75
CA VAL A 204 1.08 17.40 -5.00
C VAL A 204 0.77 17.24 -6.48
N THR A 205 -0.49 17.06 -6.79
CA THR A 205 -1.02 17.12 -8.17
C THR A 205 -0.86 18.54 -8.74
N ARG A 206 -0.63 18.66 -10.05
CA ARG A 206 -0.45 19.97 -10.72
C ARG A 206 -1.64 20.93 -10.61
N ASP A 207 -2.83 20.39 -10.39
CA ASP A 207 -4.03 21.19 -10.14
C ASP A 207 -4.16 21.63 -8.67
N HIS A 208 -3.17 21.30 -7.84
CA HIS A 208 -3.10 21.63 -6.41
C HIS A 208 -4.27 21.06 -5.58
N LYS A 209 -4.98 20.04 -6.08
CA LYS A 209 -6.17 19.49 -5.39
C LYS A 209 -5.87 18.35 -4.44
N THR A 210 -4.82 17.58 -4.74
CA THR A 210 -4.49 16.34 -4.02
C THR A 210 -3.02 16.31 -3.65
N LEU A 211 -2.75 16.14 -2.36
CA LEU A 211 -1.43 15.87 -1.79
C LEU A 211 -1.27 14.36 -1.59
N LEU A 212 -0.09 13.83 -1.95
CA LEU A 212 0.22 12.41 -1.87
C LEU A 212 1.24 12.11 -0.77
N LEU A 213 0.95 11.09 0.03
CA LEU A 213 1.86 10.50 1.00
C LEU A 213 2.04 9.02 0.66
N PHE A 214 3.24 8.49 0.88
CA PHE A 214 3.53 7.08 0.60
C PHE A 214 3.90 6.37 1.89
N ILE A 215 3.09 5.41 2.31
CA ILE A 215 3.33 4.55 3.47
C ILE A 215 3.78 3.18 2.96
N THR A 216 4.86 2.65 3.51
CA THR A 216 5.29 1.27 3.30
C THR A 216 4.85 0.44 4.50
N PRO A 217 3.83 -0.43 4.36
CA PRO A 217 3.42 -1.36 5.41
C PRO A 217 4.57 -2.27 5.84
N ALA A 218 4.57 -2.70 7.10
CA ALA A 218 5.55 -3.65 7.61
C ALA A 218 5.30 -5.09 7.10
N PHE A 219 4.04 -5.39 6.75
CA PHE A 219 3.61 -6.70 6.30
C PHE A 219 3.30 -6.70 4.80
N PRO A 220 3.53 -7.80 4.08
CA PRO A 220 3.22 -7.90 2.67
C PRO A 220 1.71 -7.79 2.43
N PRO A 221 1.26 -7.38 1.23
CA PRO A 221 -0.15 -7.26 0.89
C PRO A 221 -1.01 -8.51 1.16
N SER A 222 -0.40 -9.70 1.05
CA SER A 222 -1.05 -10.98 1.29
C SER A 222 -1.42 -11.25 2.75
N ASN A 223 -0.82 -10.54 3.71
CA ASN A 223 -1.13 -10.69 5.14
C ASN A 223 -2.34 -9.82 5.51
N THR A 224 -3.53 -10.26 5.11
CA THR A 224 -4.74 -9.44 5.21
C THR A 224 -5.17 -9.14 6.65
N GLY A 225 -4.88 -10.02 7.61
CA GLY A 225 -5.18 -9.85 9.02
C GLY A 225 -4.41 -8.70 9.66
N GLU A 226 -3.08 -8.69 9.52
CA GLU A 226 -2.24 -7.61 10.04
C GLU A 226 -2.50 -6.29 9.30
N ASN A 227 -2.65 -6.34 7.97
CA ASN A 227 -2.97 -5.15 7.18
C ASN A 227 -4.34 -4.58 7.54
N LYS A 228 -5.33 -5.40 7.92
CA LYS A 228 -6.61 -4.89 8.42
C LYS A 228 -6.44 -4.03 9.68
N ILE A 229 -5.52 -4.39 10.58
CA ILE A 229 -5.25 -3.60 11.79
C ILE A 229 -4.64 -2.25 11.41
N LEU A 230 -3.67 -2.25 10.48
CA LEU A 230 -3.08 -1.03 9.92
C LEU A 230 -4.15 -0.09 9.32
N LEU A 231 -5.01 -0.63 8.45
CA LEU A 231 -6.01 0.16 7.72
C LEU A 231 -7.07 0.74 8.65
N ASN A 232 -7.61 -0.07 9.58
CA ASN A 232 -8.55 0.41 10.59
C ASN A 232 -7.92 1.48 11.49
N GLY A 233 -6.64 1.34 11.80
CA GLY A 233 -5.87 2.34 12.54
C GLY A 233 -5.74 3.65 11.77
N LEU A 234 -5.42 3.57 10.47
CA LEU A 234 -5.38 4.74 9.58
C LEU A 234 -6.74 5.44 9.51
N ASP A 235 -7.83 4.69 9.29
CA ASP A 235 -9.20 5.21 9.27
C ASP A 235 -9.51 5.95 10.58
N SER A 236 -9.21 5.33 11.73
CA SER A 236 -9.45 5.91 13.05
C SER A 236 -8.69 7.22 13.28
N ILE A 237 -7.45 7.32 12.79
CA ILE A 237 -6.63 8.53 12.91
C ILE A 237 -7.16 9.62 11.96
N ILE A 238 -7.48 9.26 10.71
CA ILE A 238 -8.07 10.17 9.72
C ILE A 238 -9.39 10.74 10.26
N ASP A 239 -10.28 9.89 10.78
CA ASP A 239 -11.56 10.30 11.35
C ASP A 239 -11.38 11.23 12.56
N LYS A 240 -10.41 10.94 13.43
CA LYS A 240 -10.09 11.80 14.57
C LYS A 240 -9.64 13.18 14.11
N LEU A 241 -8.75 13.27 13.13
CA LEU A 241 -8.28 14.55 12.58
C LEU A 241 -9.40 15.32 11.87
N ASN A 242 -10.23 14.63 11.08
CA ASN A 242 -11.36 15.21 10.36
C ASN A 242 -12.47 15.70 11.30
N SER A 243 -12.68 15.03 12.44
CA SER A 243 -13.66 15.47 13.45
C SER A 243 -13.23 16.75 14.21
N GLY A 244 -11.92 17.01 14.26
CA GLY A 244 -11.32 18.16 14.93
C GLY A 244 -11.15 19.37 14.00
N SER A 245 -9.89 19.72 13.74
CA SER A 245 -9.50 20.96 13.04
C SER A 245 -9.62 20.87 11.51
N PHE A 246 -9.80 19.67 10.94
CA PHE A 246 -9.70 19.44 9.50
C PHE A 246 -11.01 18.94 8.87
N LYS A 247 -12.14 19.58 9.21
CA LYS A 247 -13.49 19.12 8.79
C LYS A 247 -13.72 19.13 7.27
N ASN A 248 -13.02 20.02 6.56
CA ASN A 248 -13.11 20.19 5.11
C ASN A 248 -12.12 19.32 4.32
N ILE A 249 -11.27 18.55 4.99
CA ILE A 249 -10.30 17.66 4.37
C ILE A 249 -10.87 16.24 4.33
N GLU A 250 -10.52 15.53 3.26
CA GLU A 250 -10.75 14.12 3.07
C GLU A 250 -9.39 13.45 2.82
N ALA A 251 -9.21 12.27 3.40
CA ALA A 251 -8.04 11.45 3.16
C ALA A 251 -8.51 10.04 2.80
N ALA A 252 -8.10 9.59 1.63
CA ALA A 252 -8.34 8.24 1.14
C ALA A 252 -7.00 7.55 0.91
N TYR A 253 -7.00 6.22 0.90
CA TYR A 253 -5.79 5.46 0.58
C TYR A 253 -6.05 4.39 -0.47
N PHE A 254 -4.99 4.07 -1.21
CA PHE A 254 -4.99 3.02 -2.22
C PHE A 254 -3.66 2.28 -2.23
N GLY A 255 -3.70 0.97 -2.43
CA GLY A 255 -2.50 0.14 -2.52
C GLY A 255 -2.85 -1.34 -2.44
N ALA A 256 -1.88 -2.19 -2.80
CA ALA A 256 -2.08 -3.64 -2.83
C ALA A 256 -2.57 -4.20 -1.48
N SER A 257 -2.03 -3.72 -0.36
CA SER A 257 -2.45 -4.13 0.98
C SER A 257 -3.90 -3.74 1.30
N ALA A 258 -4.33 -2.55 0.89
CA ALA A 258 -5.71 -2.08 1.07
C ALA A 258 -6.70 -2.91 0.23
N VAL A 259 -6.38 -3.12 -1.05
CA VAL A 259 -7.21 -3.93 -1.96
C VAL A 259 -7.32 -5.38 -1.46
N SER A 260 -6.20 -5.98 -1.07
CA SER A 260 -6.18 -7.37 -0.60
C SER A 260 -6.96 -7.56 0.71
N ALA A 261 -6.78 -6.66 1.68
CA ALA A 261 -7.50 -6.70 2.94
C ALA A 261 -9.00 -6.42 2.76
N GLY A 262 -9.37 -5.46 1.92
CA GLY A 262 -10.77 -5.17 1.57
C GLY A 262 -11.46 -6.37 0.92
N ASN A 263 -10.82 -7.01 -0.06
CA ASN A 263 -11.34 -8.21 -0.72
C ASN A 263 -11.52 -9.37 0.25
N ALA A 264 -10.53 -9.63 1.12
CA ALA A 264 -10.62 -10.69 2.12
C ALA A 264 -11.76 -10.44 3.13
N LEU A 265 -11.94 -9.19 3.56
CA LEU A 265 -13.03 -8.81 4.46
C LEU A 265 -14.40 -9.01 3.81
N GLN A 266 -14.56 -8.60 2.55
CA GLN A 266 -15.78 -8.78 1.79
C GLN A 266 -16.11 -10.27 1.59
N LEU A 267 -15.14 -11.08 1.14
CA LEU A 267 -15.31 -12.53 0.98
C LEU A 267 -15.74 -13.22 2.28
N ARG A 268 -15.14 -12.83 3.42
CA ARG A 268 -15.53 -13.37 4.73
C ARG A 268 -16.96 -13.00 5.09
N LYS A 269 -17.35 -11.75 4.88
CA LYS A 269 -18.70 -11.24 5.14
C LYS A 269 -19.73 -11.96 4.26
N ASP A 270 -19.45 -12.10 2.97
CA ASP A 270 -20.33 -12.76 2.01
C ASP A 270 -20.46 -14.26 2.27
N SER A 271 -19.38 -14.92 2.68
CA SER A 271 -19.42 -16.33 3.08
C SER A 271 -20.35 -16.54 4.28
N ILE A 272 -20.29 -15.65 5.29
CA ILE A 272 -21.16 -15.74 6.48
C ILE A 272 -22.63 -15.52 6.09
N TYR A 273 -22.92 -14.50 5.28
CA TYR A 273 -24.29 -14.24 4.85
C TYR A 273 -24.85 -15.37 4.00
N THR A 274 -24.10 -15.84 3.01
CA THR A 274 -24.54 -16.88 2.09
C THR A 274 -24.82 -18.18 2.84
N GLN A 275 -23.91 -18.60 3.74
CA GLN A 275 -24.12 -19.79 4.56
C GLN A 275 -25.29 -19.63 5.52
N GLY A 276 -25.40 -18.48 6.20
CA GLY A 276 -26.50 -18.21 7.14
C GLY A 276 -27.86 -18.24 6.46
N VAL A 277 -28.00 -17.57 5.31
CA VAL A 277 -29.22 -17.57 4.50
C VAL A 277 -29.54 -18.98 3.98
N THR A 278 -28.52 -19.73 3.54
CA THR A 278 -28.71 -21.11 3.06
C THR A 278 -29.24 -22.02 4.16
N VAL A 279 -28.66 -21.97 5.36
CA VAL A 279 -29.13 -22.75 6.51
C VAL A 279 -30.56 -22.37 6.87
N LEU A 280 -30.85 -21.06 6.95
CA LEU A 280 -32.20 -20.58 7.24
C LEU A 280 -33.21 -21.06 6.20
N PHE A 281 -32.86 -20.98 4.91
CA PHE A 281 -33.69 -21.45 3.81
C PHE A 281 -33.96 -22.96 3.92
N ILE A 282 -32.94 -23.78 4.18
CA ILE A 282 -33.09 -25.22 4.35
C ILE A 282 -34.03 -25.54 5.52
N VAL A 283 -33.88 -24.87 6.66
CA VAL A 283 -34.74 -25.07 7.84
C VAL A 283 -36.19 -24.75 7.52
N ILE A 284 -36.44 -23.61 6.86
CA ILE A 284 -37.79 -23.21 6.44
C ILE A 284 -38.37 -24.20 5.43
N PHE A 285 -37.58 -24.58 4.43
CA PHE A 285 -37.97 -25.52 3.38
C PHE A 285 -38.36 -26.88 3.95
N LEU A 286 -37.51 -27.46 4.82
CA LEU A 286 -37.80 -28.74 5.48
C LEU A 286 -39.02 -28.65 6.40
N GLY A 287 -39.16 -27.53 7.12
CA GLY A 287 -40.33 -27.27 7.96
C GLY A 287 -41.64 -27.26 7.16
N LEU A 288 -41.64 -26.59 6.00
CA LEU A 288 -42.79 -26.53 5.09
C LEU A 288 -43.06 -27.86 4.38
N TYR A 289 -42.01 -28.57 3.97
CA TYR A 289 -42.11 -29.84 3.24
C TYR A 289 -42.68 -30.95 4.12
N PHE A 290 -42.11 -31.13 5.32
CA PHE A 290 -42.54 -32.23 6.20
C PHE A 290 -43.77 -31.91 7.05
N ARG A 291 -44.10 -30.62 7.25
CA ARG A 291 -45.26 -30.14 8.02
C ARG A 291 -45.42 -30.78 9.42
N ARG A 292 -44.35 -31.36 9.96
CA ARG A 292 -44.32 -32.04 11.26
C ARG A 292 -43.10 -31.56 12.02
N LYS A 293 -43.32 -31.05 13.23
CA LYS A 293 -42.26 -30.56 14.13
C LYS A 293 -41.20 -31.63 14.47
N ARG A 294 -41.57 -32.92 14.35
CA ARG A 294 -40.72 -34.08 14.66
C ARG A 294 -40.12 -34.78 13.44
N ALA A 295 -40.34 -34.26 12.24
CA ALA A 295 -39.83 -34.87 11.01
C ALA A 295 -38.45 -34.36 10.55
N PRO A 296 -37.94 -33.18 10.98
CA PRO A 296 -36.55 -32.82 10.69
C PRO A 296 -35.57 -33.24 11.80
N PHE A 297 -35.93 -34.18 12.67
CA PHE A 297 -35.05 -34.77 13.70
C PHE A 297 -35.28 -36.27 13.85
#